data_AF-A0A821YD38-F1
#
_entry.id   AF-A0A821YD38-F1
#
_cell.length_a   1.000
_cell.length_b   1.000
_cell.length_c   1.000
_cell.angle_alpha   90.00
_cell.angle_beta   90.00
_cell.angle_gamma   90.00
#
_symmetry.space_group_name_H-M   'P 1'
#
loop_
_entity.id
_entity.type
_entity.pdbx_description
1 polymer ?
#
loop_
_entity_poly.entity_id
_entity_poly.type
_entity_poly.pdbx_seq_one_letter_code
_entity_poly.pdbx_strand_id
1 'polypeptide(L)'
;MYTTAFNVCAKLANDRAMKIGNKLLDELPDNCKNNTAILTSAIHMLMKFGNTHNAERVFELIQKKDVITYGAMLKGYVDNDMFEKALDLFEQMNLVTNDALYTTAFN
;
A
#
# COMPACT_ATOMS: atom_id res chain seq x y z
N MET A 1 12.71 3.09 -10.84
CA MET A 1 13.63 2.01 -10.45
C MET A 1 13.07 1.20 -9.27
N TYR A 2 12.86 1.80 -8.09
CA TYR A 2 12.28 1.09 -6.92
C TYR A 2 10.86 0.55 -7.18
N THR A 3 9.97 1.35 -7.79
CA THR A 3 8.63 0.91 -8.18
C THR A 3 8.64 -0.35 -9.04
N THR A 4 9.46 -0.33 -10.08
CA THR A 4 9.67 -1.47 -10.97
C THR A 4 10.25 -2.68 -10.24
N ALA A 5 11.23 -2.47 -9.36
CA ALA A 5 11.85 -3.54 -8.57
C ALA A 5 10.84 -4.22 -7.64
N PHE A 6 10.03 -3.46 -6.92
CA PHE A 6 8.96 -4.00 -6.08
C PHE A 6 7.91 -4.74 -6.90
N ASN A 7 7.51 -4.21 -8.05
CA ASN A 7 6.57 -4.91 -8.96
C ASN A 7 7.15 -6.22 -9.50
N VAL A 8 8.45 -6.27 -9.82
CA VAL A 8 9.12 -7.53 -10.21
C VAL A 8 9.12 -8.52 -9.06
N CYS A 9 9.40 -8.07 -7.84
CA CYS A 9 9.38 -8.94 -6.66
C CYS A 9 7.97 -9.50 -6.40
N ALA A 10 6.94 -8.66 -6.49
CA ALA A 10 5.54 -9.06 -6.38
C ALA A 10 5.15 -10.10 -7.44
N LYS A 11 5.61 -9.93 -8.68
CA LYS A 11 5.32 -10.86 -9.78
C LYS A 11 6.03 -12.21 -9.63
N LEU A 12 7.25 -12.22 -9.12
CA LEU A 12 8.02 -13.46 -8.93
C LEU A 12 7.51 -14.29 -7.74
N ALA A 13 6.99 -13.65 -6.70
CA ALA A 13 6.35 -14.28 -5.55
C ALA A 13 7.11 -15.48 -4.97
N ASN A 14 8.44 -15.38 -4.87
CA ASN A 14 9.31 -16.40 -4.27
C ASN A 14 10.19 -15.83 -3.14
N ASP A 15 10.81 -16.70 -2.35
CA ASP A 15 11.61 -16.32 -1.18
C ASP A 15 12.76 -15.35 -1.52
N ARG A 16 13.36 -15.50 -2.70
CA ARG A 16 14.42 -14.61 -3.17
C ARG A 16 13.88 -13.19 -3.39
N ALA A 17 12.74 -13.07 -4.06
CA ALA A 17 12.08 -11.80 -4.30
C ALA A 17 11.64 -11.13 -2.99
N MET A 18 11.16 -11.90 -2.00
CA MET A 18 10.82 -11.38 -0.68
C MET A 18 12.05 -10.80 0.04
N LYS A 19 13.17 -11.54 0.06
CA LYS A 19 14.43 -11.07 0.69
C LYS A 19 14.95 -9.79 0.05
N ILE A 20 14.96 -9.73 -1.28
CA ILE A 20 15.37 -8.53 -2.02
C ILE A 20 14.41 -7.36 -1.72
N GLY A 21 13.11 -7.62 -1.75
CA GLY A 21 12.08 -6.63 -1.45
C GLY A 21 12.22 -5.99 -0.07
N ASN A 22 12.38 -6.81 0.98
CA ASN A 22 12.56 -6.30 2.34
C ASN A 22 13.86 -5.49 2.48
N LYS A 23 14.96 -5.98 1.90
CA LYS A 23 16.23 -5.22 1.89
C LYS A 23 16.08 -3.87 1.21
N LEU A 24 15.39 -3.84 0.06
CA LEU A 24 15.14 -2.58 -0.66
C LEU A 24 14.32 -1.61 0.20
N LEU A 25 13.32 -2.09 0.93
CA LEU A 25 12.51 -1.30 1.87
C LEU A 25 13.36 -0.70 3.00
N ASP A 26 14.22 -1.51 3.63
CA ASP A 26 15.09 -1.08 4.73
C ASP A 26 16.13 -0.03 4.28
N GLU A 27 16.63 -0.16 3.07
CA GLU A 27 17.65 0.72 2.47
C GLU A 27 17.05 1.89 1.66
N LEU A 28 15.74 2.11 1.71
CA LEU A 28 15.11 3.22 0.98
C LEU A 28 15.71 4.57 1.43
N PRO A 29 16.17 5.42 0.51
CA PRO A 29 16.56 6.80 0.83
C PRO A 29 15.37 7.60 1.36
N ASP A 30 15.61 8.59 2.23
CA ASP A 30 14.54 9.36 2.88
C ASP A 30 13.62 10.11 1.91
N ASN A 31 14.14 10.58 0.77
CA ASN A 31 13.33 11.18 -0.29
C ASN A 31 12.38 10.18 -0.97
N CYS A 32 12.71 8.88 -0.97
CA CYS A 32 11.85 7.82 -1.47
C CYS A 32 10.80 7.38 -0.44
N LYS A 33 11.08 7.53 0.86
CA LYS A 33 10.14 7.20 1.96
C LYS A 33 8.89 8.08 1.99
N ASN A 34 8.85 9.18 1.23
CA ASN A 34 7.67 10.04 1.08
C ASN A 34 7.01 9.90 -0.31
N ASN A 35 7.52 9.02 -1.17
CA ASN A 35 7.00 8.87 -2.52
C ASN A 35 5.86 7.84 -2.55
N THR A 36 4.62 8.33 -2.69
CA THR A 36 3.41 7.48 -2.73
C THR A 36 3.54 6.33 -3.73
N ALA A 37 4.05 6.55 -4.94
CA ALA A 37 4.15 5.49 -5.94
C ALA A 37 5.13 4.36 -5.52
N ILE A 38 6.28 4.72 -4.92
CA ILE A 38 7.24 3.74 -4.39
C ILE A 38 6.60 2.95 -3.26
N LEU A 39 5.97 3.62 -2.30
CA LEU A 39 5.35 2.97 -1.14
C LEU A 39 4.17 2.08 -1.55
N THR A 40 3.33 2.51 -2.50
CA THR A 40 2.22 1.72 -3.03
C THR A 40 2.71 0.46 -3.74
N SER A 41 3.82 0.53 -4.49
CA SER A 41 4.43 -0.67 -5.08
C SER A 41 5.02 -1.62 -4.03
N ALA A 42 5.55 -1.09 -2.92
CA ALA A 42 6.02 -1.88 -1.80
C ALA A 42 4.86 -2.57 -1.05
N ILE A 43 3.73 -1.89 -0.85
CA ILE A 43 2.48 -2.47 -0.33
C ILE A 43 2.03 -3.64 -1.18
N HIS A 44 1.95 -3.44 -2.51
CA HIS A 44 1.53 -4.51 -3.42
C HIS A 44 2.44 -5.74 -3.30
N MET A 45 3.75 -5.52 -3.22
CA MET A 45 4.71 -6.60 -2.99
C MET A 45 4.48 -7.31 -1.65
N LEU A 46 4.38 -6.57 -0.54
CA LEU A 46 4.19 -7.13 0.79
C LEU A 46 2.89 -7.95 0.89
N MET A 47 1.80 -7.43 0.32
CA MET A 47 0.52 -8.15 0.22
C MET A 47 0.64 -9.43 -0.58
N LYS A 48 1.42 -9.45 -1.69
CA LYS A 48 1.66 -10.68 -2.46
C LYS A 48 2.44 -11.75 -1.71
N PHE A 49 3.23 -11.37 -0.71
CA PHE A 49 3.92 -12.30 0.18
C PHE A 49 3.11 -12.64 1.44
N GLY A 50 1.87 -12.18 1.55
CA GLY A 50 1.05 -12.35 2.75
C GLY A 50 1.56 -11.58 3.97
N ASN A 51 2.51 -10.65 3.79
CA ASN A 51 3.01 -9.79 4.86
C ASN A 51 2.09 -8.58 5.04
N THR A 52 0.85 -8.87 5.42
CA THR A 52 -0.24 -7.89 5.54
C THR A 52 0.05 -6.85 6.60
N HIS A 53 0.64 -7.25 7.74
CA HIS A 53 1.00 -6.33 8.82
C HIS A 53 2.00 -5.25 8.39
N ASN A 54 3.07 -5.61 7.67
CA ASN A 54 4.01 -4.60 7.18
C ASN A 54 3.39 -3.74 6.06
N ALA A 55 2.52 -4.32 5.23
CA ALA A 55 1.79 -3.55 4.22
C ALA A 55 0.91 -2.46 4.86
N GLU A 56 0.18 -2.81 5.92
CA GLU A 56 -0.61 -1.86 6.74
C GLU A 56 0.27 -0.74 7.31
N ARG A 57 1.43 -1.09 7.87
CA ARG A 57 2.37 -0.08 8.40
C ARG A 57 2.88 0.87 7.31
N VAL A 58 3.22 0.35 6.14
CA VAL A 58 3.65 1.19 5.00
C VAL A 58 2.51 2.08 4.52
N PHE A 59 1.29 1.55 4.47
CA PHE A 59 0.09 2.31 4.12
C PHE A 59 -0.13 3.50 5.05
N GLU A 60 0.01 3.30 6.37
CA GLU A 60 -0.13 4.40 7.34
C GLU A 60 0.92 5.51 7.17
N LEU A 61 2.13 5.18 6.73
CA LEU A 61 3.19 6.16 6.48
C LEU A 61 2.92 7.05 5.24
N ILE A 62 2.01 6.63 4.35
CA ILE A 62 1.63 7.44 3.19
C ILE A 62 0.74 8.59 3.66
N GLN A 63 1.29 9.82 3.64
CA GLN A 63 0.58 11.02 4.06
C GLN A 63 -0.64 11.33 3.17
N LYS A 64 -0.47 11.22 1.85
CA LYS A 64 -1.54 11.45 0.88
C LYS A 64 -1.81 10.17 0.09
N LYS A 65 -2.75 9.39 0.62
CA LYS A 65 -3.25 8.16 0.00
C LYS A 65 -4.19 8.54 -1.15
N ASP A 66 -3.94 8.01 -2.32
CA ASP A 66 -4.81 8.16 -3.49
C ASP A 66 -5.60 6.86 -3.76
N VAL A 67 -6.50 6.91 -4.74
CA VAL A 67 -7.33 5.75 -5.12
C VAL A 67 -6.49 4.53 -5.49
N ILE A 68 -5.29 4.72 -6.04
CA ILE A 68 -4.37 3.64 -6.39
C ILE A 68 -3.84 2.96 -5.12
N THR A 69 -3.49 3.76 -4.12
CA THR A 69 -2.99 3.28 -2.82
C THR A 69 -4.05 2.49 -2.06
N TYR A 70 -5.29 2.99 -1.98
CA TYR A 70 -6.41 2.25 -1.40
C TYR A 70 -6.72 0.97 -2.21
N GLY A 71 -6.73 1.06 -3.53
CA GLY A 71 -6.96 -0.10 -4.40
C GLY A 71 -5.93 -1.21 -4.21
N ALA A 72 -4.66 -0.86 -3.98
CA ALA A 72 -3.61 -1.84 -3.69
C ALA A 72 -3.86 -2.58 -2.36
N MET A 73 -4.28 -1.87 -1.31
CA MET A 73 -4.62 -2.47 -0.02
C MET A 73 -5.88 -3.34 -0.11
N LEU A 74 -6.95 -2.84 -0.71
CA LEU A 74 -8.21 -3.58 -0.90
C LEU A 74 -7.97 -4.89 -1.65
N LYS A 75 -7.26 -4.82 -2.77
CA LYS A 75 -6.88 -6.01 -3.52
C LYS A 75 -6.02 -6.95 -2.68
N GLY A 76 -5.06 -6.40 -1.93
CA GLY A 76 -4.19 -7.17 -1.04
C GLY A 76 -4.95 -7.95 0.02
N TYR A 77 -5.93 -7.32 0.68
CA TYR A 77 -6.78 -7.99 1.65
C TYR A 77 -7.62 -9.10 1.03
N VAL A 78 -8.25 -8.85 -0.12
CA VAL A 78 -9.03 -9.87 -0.85
C VAL A 78 -8.17 -11.06 -1.26
N ASP A 79 -6.96 -10.80 -1.80
CA ASP A 79 -6.02 -11.86 -2.20
C ASP A 79 -5.48 -12.67 -1.00
N ASN A 80 -5.63 -12.18 0.23
CA ASN A 80 -5.20 -12.84 1.48
C ASN A 80 -6.38 -13.26 2.37
N ASP A 81 -7.59 -13.36 1.81
CA ASP A 81 -8.82 -13.79 2.51
C ASP A 81 -9.21 -12.93 3.74
N MET A 82 -8.78 -11.66 3.77
CA MET A 82 -9.07 -10.71 4.86
C MET A 82 -10.27 -9.80 4.53
N PHE A 83 -11.42 -10.41 4.20
CA PHE A 83 -12.56 -9.69 3.61
C PHE A 83 -13.13 -8.59 4.51
N GLU A 84 -13.24 -8.82 5.82
CA GLU A 84 -13.74 -7.80 6.77
C GLU A 84 -12.87 -6.54 6.77
N LYS A 85 -11.54 -6.70 6.77
CA LYS A 85 -10.61 -5.56 6.66
C LYS A 85 -10.73 -4.83 5.32
N ALA A 86 -11.03 -5.56 4.24
CA ALA A 86 -11.28 -4.94 2.94
C ALA A 86 -12.56 -4.09 2.99
N LEU A 87 -13.62 -4.56 3.64
CA LEU A 87 -14.85 -3.82 3.80
C LEU A 87 -14.65 -2.57 4.67
N ASP A 88 -14.01 -2.71 5.83
CA ASP A 88 -13.69 -1.60 6.72
C ASP A 88 -12.90 -0.50 5.99
N LEU A 89 -11.90 -0.89 5.20
CA LEU A 89 -11.08 0.05 4.43
C LEU A 89 -11.89 0.75 3.32
N PHE A 90 -12.81 0.03 2.66
CA PHE A 90 -13.68 0.60 1.64
C PHE A 90 -14.64 1.65 2.24
N GLU A 91 -15.20 1.37 3.42
CA GLU A 91 -16.05 2.32 4.15
C GLU A 91 -15.27 3.57 4.56
N GLN A 92 -14.05 3.41 5.11
CA GLN A 92 -13.18 4.52 5.47
C GLN A 92 -12.84 5.41 4.26
N MET A 93 -12.54 4.81 3.11
CA MET A 93 -12.26 5.57 1.89
C MET A 93 -13.47 6.43 1.47
N ASN A 94 -14.68 5.88 1.53
CA ASN A 94 -15.91 6.61 1.18
C ASN A 94 -16.21 7.75 2.15
N LEU A 95 -15.97 7.54 3.45
CA LEU A 95 -16.07 8.59 4.47
C LEU A 95 -15.09 9.73 4.19
N VAL A 96 -13.82 9.43 3.88
CA VAL A 96 -12.82 10.46 3.53
C VAL A 96 -13.21 11.23 2.27
N THR A 97 -13.75 10.58 1.23
CA THR A 97 -14.19 11.29 0.01
C THR A 97 -15.41 12.17 0.24
N ASN A 98 -16.34 11.75 1.10
CA ASN A 98 -17.51 12.55 1.45
C ASN A 98 -17.12 13.69 2.39
N ASP A 99 -16.28 13.44 3.39
CA ASP A 99 -15.76 14.46 4.32
C ASP A 99 -14.97 15.54 3.61
N ALA A 100 -14.17 15.21 2.59
CA ALA A 100 -13.46 16.20 1.79
C ALA A 100 -14.43 17.20 1.10
N LEU A 101 -15.62 16.76 0.69
CA LEU A 101 -16.67 17.65 0.18
C LEU A 101 -17.29 18.49 1.31
N TYR A 102 -17.55 17.88 2.47
CA TYR A 102 -18.08 18.61 3.64
C TYR A 102 -17.12 19.68 4.17
N THR A 103 -15.80 19.42 4.26
CA THR A 103 -14.82 20.40 4.75
C THR A 103 -14.54 21.55 3.77
N THR A 104 -14.82 21.35 2.48
CA THR A 104 -14.63 22.40 1.45
C THR A 104 -15.90 23.23 1.24
N ALA A 105 -17.07 22.70 1.60
CA ALA A 105 -18.35 23.42 1.51
C ALA A 105 -18.61 24.38 2.67
N PHE A 106 -17.84 24.29 3.77
CA PHE A 106 -17.98 25.12 4.97
C PHE A 106 -16.74 25.95 5.32
N ASN A 107 -15.82 26.16 4.37
CA ASN A 107 -14.70 27.13 4.48
C ASN A 107 -14.73 28.13 3.32
#